data_AF-A0A7Z9WD21-F1
#
_entry.id   AF-A0A7Z9WD21-F1
#
_cell.length_a   1.000
_cell.length_b   1.000
_cell.length_c   1.000
_cell.angle_alpha   90.00
_cell.angle_beta   90.00
_cell.angle_gamma   90.00
#
_symmetry.space_group_name_H-M   'P 1'
#
loop_
_entity.id
_entity.type
_entity.pdbx_description
1 polymer ?
#
loop_
_entity_poly.entity_id
_entity_poly.type
_entity_poly.pdbx_seq_one_letter_code
_entity_poly.pdbx_strand_id
1 'polypeptide(L)'
;DHPKLTVSIIFENGEGILEIGRKTPIGDAYYAKREGRPEVFTIPDHVVATLDRDLFELRNKRLFNVSYGQVEEVLLWRDSKRWRFIRRDGRWYLEEPKHLSEKVIDQERVTTIIRSFIEAKATSFEEGERGALAAMGLQKPKAGVAIKAQEAVEQLLFGDPFPGHKSKIYARVLPQGMVVTVDTWLFRQIPLHENLFLATM
;
A
#
# COMPACT_ATOMS: atom_id res chain seq x y z
N ASP A 1 35.58 14.26 -2.22
CA ASP A 1 34.92 13.22 -3.03
C ASP A 1 33.56 12.97 -2.42
N HIS A 2 32.49 12.94 -3.21
CA HIS A 2 31.13 12.71 -2.72
C HIS A 2 30.75 11.24 -2.94
N PRO A 3 30.16 10.54 -1.95
CA PRO A 3 29.74 9.16 -2.13
C PRO A 3 28.66 9.07 -3.20
N LYS A 4 28.72 8.00 -4.00
CA LYS A 4 27.70 7.69 -5.01
C LYS A 4 26.44 7.11 -4.36
N LEU A 5 26.60 6.37 -3.27
CA LEU A 5 25.52 5.78 -2.48
C LEU A 5 25.94 5.80 -0.99
N THR A 6 25.01 6.16 -0.13
CA THR A 6 25.18 6.09 1.34
C THR A 6 24.13 5.14 1.90
N VAL A 7 24.57 4.15 2.66
CA VAL A 7 23.69 3.17 3.32
C VAL A 7 23.80 3.37 4.82
N SER A 8 22.70 3.76 5.47
CA SER A 8 22.59 3.76 6.94
C SER A 8 21.94 2.45 7.41
N ILE A 9 22.54 1.85 8.43
CA ILE A 9 22.05 0.63 9.07
C ILE A 9 21.90 0.92 10.56
N ILE A 10 20.68 0.69 11.08
CA ILE A 10 20.37 0.81 12.49
C ILE A 10 20.42 -0.59 13.12
N PHE A 11 21.25 -0.74 14.15
CA PHE A 11 21.36 -1.92 14.99
C PHE A 11 20.74 -1.63 16.37
N GLU A 12 20.43 -2.67 17.16
CA GLU A 12 19.92 -2.49 18.53
C GLU A 12 20.82 -1.58 19.40
N ASN A 13 22.13 -1.60 19.13
CA ASN A 13 23.14 -0.91 19.93
C ASN A 13 23.79 0.30 19.23
N GLY A 14 23.18 0.83 18.16
CA GLY A 14 23.66 2.05 17.48
C GLY A 14 23.49 2.03 15.97
N GLU A 15 24.03 3.05 15.30
CA GLU A 15 23.95 3.22 13.85
C GLU A 15 25.33 3.01 13.19
N GLY A 16 25.33 2.50 11.97
CA GLY A 16 26.51 2.44 11.12
C GLY A 16 26.21 2.97 9.73
N ILE A 17 27.01 3.93 9.26
CA ILE A 17 26.93 4.48 7.92
C ILE A 17 28.05 3.92 7.06
N LEU A 18 27.68 3.41 5.88
CA LEU A 18 28.56 2.92 4.85
C LEU A 18 28.52 3.88 3.65
N GLU A 19 29.66 4.47 3.34
CA GLU A 19 29.83 5.38 2.20
C GLU A 19 30.43 4.60 1.02
N ILE A 20 29.70 4.51 -0.09
CA ILE A 20 30.12 3.82 -1.32
C ILE A 20 30.49 4.87 -2.36
N GLY A 21 31.74 4.83 -2.81
CA GLY A 21 32.32 5.80 -3.74
C GLY A 21 32.28 5.32 -5.19
N ARG A 22 33.38 5.56 -5.90
CA ARG A 22 33.54 5.19 -7.31
C ARG A 22 33.84 3.69 -7.51
N LYS A 23 33.56 3.21 -8.72
CA LYS A 23 33.90 1.85 -9.17
C LYS A 23 35.42 1.66 -9.20
N THR A 24 35.90 0.44 -8.98
CA THR A 24 37.30 0.06 -9.20
C THR A 24 37.65 0.21 -10.69
N PRO A 25 38.93 0.38 -11.05
CA PRO A 25 39.33 0.46 -12.46
C PRO A 25 38.93 -0.76 -13.31
N ILE A 26 38.86 -1.94 -12.67
CA ILE A 26 38.44 -3.20 -13.30
C ILE A 26 36.92 -3.24 -13.53
N GLY A 27 36.15 -2.48 -12.73
CA GLY A 27 34.71 -2.30 -12.90
C GLY A 27 33.83 -3.37 -12.24
N ASP A 28 34.42 -4.28 -11.47
CA ASP A 28 33.77 -5.42 -10.80
C ASP A 28 33.42 -5.16 -9.32
N ALA A 29 33.88 -4.03 -8.77
CA ALA A 29 33.64 -3.63 -7.39
C ALA A 29 33.58 -2.10 -7.24
N TYR A 30 33.16 -1.63 -6.08
CA TYR A 30 33.21 -0.22 -5.65
C TYR A 30 34.13 -0.06 -4.46
N TYR A 31 34.81 1.09 -4.37
CA TYR A 31 35.44 1.49 -3.11
C TYR A 31 34.37 1.91 -2.10
N ALA A 32 34.54 1.51 -0.85
CA ALA A 32 33.67 1.92 0.24
C ALA A 32 34.45 2.13 1.54
N LYS A 33 33.89 2.93 2.44
CA LYS A 33 34.42 3.11 3.80
C LYS A 33 33.28 3.26 4.80
N ARG A 34 33.56 2.98 6.07
CA ARG A 34 32.64 3.30 7.15
C ARG A 34 32.79 4.77 7.53
N GLU A 35 31.69 5.45 7.82
CA GLU A 35 31.74 6.84 8.28
C GLU A 35 32.60 6.96 9.55
N GLY A 36 33.40 8.02 9.62
CA GLY A 36 34.32 8.28 10.73
C GLY A 36 35.53 7.34 10.80
N ARG A 37 35.72 6.45 9.82
CA ARG A 37 36.82 5.47 9.77
C ARG A 37 37.66 5.67 8.50
N PRO A 38 39.00 5.68 8.59
CA PRO A 38 39.87 5.92 7.44
C PRO A 38 40.02 4.70 6.52
N GLU A 39 39.66 3.51 6.96
CA GLU A 39 39.85 2.27 6.22
C GLU A 39 38.93 2.18 4.99
N VAL A 40 39.53 1.91 3.83
CA VAL A 40 38.82 1.72 2.56
C VAL A 40 38.87 0.25 2.15
N PHE A 41 37.73 -0.29 1.76
CA PHE A 41 37.57 -1.65 1.27
C PHE A 41 36.86 -1.65 -0.08
N THR A 42 36.77 -2.82 -0.70
CA THR A 42 36.01 -3.02 -1.94
C THR A 42 34.74 -3.82 -1.67
N ILE A 43 33.65 -3.40 -2.31
CA ILE A 43 32.36 -4.11 -2.29
C ILE A 43 32.08 -4.57 -3.71
N PRO A 44 31.81 -5.87 -3.95
CA PRO A 44 31.49 -6.36 -5.28
C PRO A 44 30.30 -5.62 -5.93
N ASP A 45 30.37 -5.40 -7.23
CA ASP A 45 29.36 -4.68 -8.02
C ASP A 45 27.95 -5.22 -7.82
N HIS A 46 27.79 -6.55 -7.76
CA HIS A 46 26.50 -7.19 -7.55
C HIS A 46 25.90 -6.93 -6.15
N VAL A 47 26.73 -6.72 -5.14
CA VAL A 47 26.28 -6.33 -3.78
C VAL A 47 25.82 -4.88 -3.81
N VAL A 48 26.59 -3.98 -4.43
CA VAL A 48 26.17 -2.58 -4.60
C VAL A 48 24.91 -2.49 -5.43
N ALA A 49 24.77 -3.24 -6.52
CA ALA A 49 23.55 -3.31 -7.32
C ALA A 49 22.35 -3.87 -6.55
N THR A 50 22.58 -4.66 -5.49
CA THR A 50 21.51 -5.15 -4.60
C THR A 50 21.13 -4.09 -3.56
N LEU A 51 22.09 -3.31 -3.07
CA LEU A 51 21.88 -2.21 -2.11
C LEU A 51 21.32 -0.94 -2.76
N ASP A 52 21.66 -0.72 -4.03
CA ASP A 52 21.14 0.33 -4.92
C ASP A 52 19.77 -0.05 -5.50
N ARG A 53 19.19 -1.19 -5.06
CA ARG A 53 17.76 -1.43 -5.31
C ARG A 53 16.97 -0.40 -4.53
N ASP A 54 16.06 0.25 -5.25
CA ASP A 54 15.13 1.22 -4.69
C ASP A 54 14.58 0.71 -3.34
N LEU A 55 14.71 1.51 -2.27
CA LEU A 55 14.18 1.20 -0.93
C LEU A 55 12.70 0.76 -1.00
N PHE A 56 11.98 1.24 -2.01
CA PHE A 56 10.65 0.77 -2.38
C PHE A 56 10.56 -0.75 -2.61
N GLU A 57 11.51 -1.36 -3.32
CA GLU A 57 11.54 -2.81 -3.60
C GLU A 57 11.79 -3.66 -2.34
N LEU A 58 12.48 -3.11 -1.34
CA LEU A 58 12.74 -3.79 -0.08
C LEU A 58 11.59 -3.64 0.92
N ARG A 59 10.78 -2.58 0.80
CA ARG A 59 9.66 -2.31 1.71
C ARG A 59 8.49 -3.26 1.43
N ASN A 60 7.82 -3.71 2.49
CA ASN A 60 6.58 -4.47 2.35
C ASN A 60 5.50 -3.58 1.69
N LYS A 61 5.12 -3.92 0.46
CA LYS A 61 4.17 -3.18 -0.36
C LYS A 61 2.71 -3.54 -0.10
N ARG A 62 2.41 -4.46 0.84
CA ARG A 62 1.04 -4.88 1.13
C ARG A 62 0.22 -3.73 1.70
N LEU A 63 -1.00 -3.58 1.19
CA LEU A 63 -1.98 -2.63 1.71
C LEU A 63 -2.80 -3.24 2.84
N PHE A 64 -3.01 -4.56 2.79
CA PHE A 64 -3.70 -5.34 3.81
C PHE A 64 -2.86 -6.54 4.24
N ASN A 65 -2.86 -6.85 5.52
CA ASN A 65 -2.19 -8.02 6.10
C ASN A 65 -3.19 -9.10 6.55
N VAL A 66 -4.28 -9.26 5.79
CA VAL A 66 -5.32 -10.25 6.04
C VAL A 66 -5.38 -11.28 4.91
N SER A 67 -5.75 -12.52 5.25
CA SER A 67 -6.06 -13.53 4.24
C SER A 67 -7.55 -13.53 3.92
N TYR A 68 -7.93 -13.69 2.64
CA TYR A 68 -9.34 -13.71 2.21
C TYR A 68 -10.22 -14.70 3.01
N GLY A 69 -9.67 -15.85 3.40
CA GLY A 69 -10.39 -16.86 4.20
C GLY A 69 -10.81 -16.38 5.59
N GLN A 70 -10.14 -15.38 6.15
CA GLN A 70 -10.40 -14.85 7.48
C GLN A 70 -11.31 -13.62 7.46
N VAL A 71 -11.70 -13.13 6.28
CA VAL A 71 -12.50 -11.92 6.18
C VAL A 71 -13.94 -12.20 6.58
N GLU A 72 -14.43 -11.42 7.53
CA GLU A 72 -15.77 -11.51 8.11
C GLU A 72 -16.67 -10.38 7.63
N GLU A 73 -16.11 -9.19 7.44
CA GLU A 73 -16.87 -8.01 7.06
C GLU A 73 -16.04 -7.09 6.17
N VAL A 74 -16.69 -6.50 5.17
CA VAL A 74 -16.12 -5.47 4.31
C VAL A 74 -17.07 -4.29 4.21
N LEU A 75 -16.57 -3.10 4.50
CA LEU A 75 -17.26 -1.84 4.29
C LEU A 75 -16.61 -1.10 3.13
N LEU A 76 -17.37 -0.83 2.08
CA LEU A 76 -16.97 0.02 0.96
C LEU A 76 -17.75 1.33 1.04
N TRP A 77 -17.09 2.46 0.85
CA TRP A 77 -17.80 3.75 0.76
C TRP A 77 -17.21 4.65 -0.30
N ARG A 78 -18.07 5.47 -0.89
CA ARG A 78 -17.72 6.51 -1.86
C ARG A 78 -18.75 7.63 -1.82
N ASP A 79 -18.27 8.85 -1.64
CA ASP A 79 -19.06 10.05 -1.41
C ASP A 79 -20.07 9.83 -0.27
N SER A 80 -21.37 9.89 -0.55
CA SER A 80 -22.44 9.65 0.42
C SER A 80 -22.93 8.20 0.47
N LYS A 81 -22.38 7.30 -0.35
CA LYS A 81 -22.83 5.92 -0.48
C LYS A 81 -21.92 4.98 0.30
N ARG A 82 -22.52 3.95 0.89
CA ARG A 82 -21.83 2.90 1.65
C ARG A 82 -22.48 1.54 1.39
N TRP A 83 -21.64 0.51 1.33
CA TRP A 83 -22.05 -0.88 1.17
C TRP A 83 -21.32 -1.73 2.20
N ARG A 84 -22.08 -2.37 3.08
CA ARG A 84 -21.55 -3.24 4.12
C ARG A 84 -21.87 -4.68 3.79
N PHE A 85 -20.83 -5.49 3.62
CA PHE A 85 -20.93 -6.91 3.36
C PHE A 85 -20.52 -7.70 4.60
N ILE A 86 -21.30 -8.70 4.96
CA ILE A 86 -20.97 -9.64 6.05
C ILE A 86 -20.91 -11.04 5.47
N ARG A 87 -19.89 -11.80 5.89
CA ARG A 87 -19.75 -13.20 5.53
C ARG A 87 -20.40 -14.09 6.58
N ARG A 88 -21.32 -14.96 6.16
CA ARG A 88 -21.97 -15.97 6.99
C ARG A 88 -21.99 -17.30 6.24
N ASP A 89 -21.60 -18.38 6.91
CA ASP A 89 -21.59 -19.74 6.34
C ASP A 89 -20.88 -19.80 4.97
N GLY A 90 -19.76 -19.09 4.86
CA GLY A 90 -18.94 -19.01 3.65
C GLY A 90 -19.45 -18.08 2.55
N ARG A 91 -20.66 -17.50 2.69
CA ARG A 91 -21.31 -16.63 1.69
C ARG A 91 -21.36 -15.18 2.13
N TRP A 92 -21.33 -14.26 1.16
CA TRP A 92 -21.48 -12.83 1.38
C TRP A 92 -22.95 -12.41 1.39
N TYR A 93 -23.29 -11.49 2.29
CA TYR A 93 -24.58 -10.86 2.38
C TYR A 93 -24.40 -9.35 2.44
N LEU A 94 -25.25 -8.59 1.74
CA LEU A 94 -25.29 -7.14 1.84
C LEU A 94 -26.18 -6.76 3.01
N GLU A 95 -25.63 -6.09 4.02
CA GLU A 95 -26.44 -5.59 5.15
C GLU A 95 -26.83 -4.12 5.00
N GLU A 96 -26.05 -3.38 4.21
CA GLU A 96 -26.29 -1.97 3.96
C GLU A 96 -26.02 -1.64 2.49
N PRO A 97 -26.88 -0.81 1.86
CA PRO A 97 -28.02 -0.14 2.47
C PRO A 97 -29.21 -1.09 2.74
N LYS A 98 -30.01 -0.80 3.78
CA LYS A 98 -31.06 -1.71 4.28
C LYS A 98 -32.13 -2.06 3.24
N HIS A 99 -32.47 -1.15 2.33
CA HIS A 99 -33.43 -1.44 1.26
C HIS A 99 -32.94 -2.47 0.23
N LEU A 100 -31.66 -2.87 0.29
CA LEU A 100 -31.07 -3.91 -0.56
C LEU A 100 -30.71 -5.18 0.21
N SER A 101 -30.92 -5.25 1.53
CA SER A 101 -30.41 -6.37 2.33
C SER A 101 -31.06 -7.72 2.04
N GLU A 102 -32.23 -7.70 1.39
CA GLU A 102 -32.95 -8.90 0.96
C GLU A 102 -32.65 -9.28 -0.50
N LYS A 103 -31.86 -8.47 -1.22
CA LYS A 103 -31.52 -8.74 -2.63
C LYS A 103 -30.44 -9.81 -2.73
N VAL A 104 -30.57 -10.66 -3.76
CA VAL A 104 -29.54 -11.62 -4.11
C VAL A 104 -28.34 -10.87 -4.69
N ILE A 105 -27.16 -11.09 -4.11
CA ILE A 105 -25.91 -10.52 -4.57
C ILE A 105 -25.10 -11.52 -5.39
N ASP A 106 -24.36 -11.01 -6.36
CA ASP A 106 -23.37 -11.72 -7.14
C ASP A 106 -22.14 -12.04 -6.25
N GLN A 107 -22.07 -13.30 -5.80
CA GLN A 107 -21.02 -13.77 -4.90
C GLN A 107 -19.62 -13.71 -5.52
N GLU A 108 -19.51 -14.02 -6.80
CA GLU A 108 -18.24 -14.05 -7.53
C GLU A 108 -17.70 -12.64 -7.68
N ARG A 109 -18.58 -11.70 -8.03
CA ARG A 109 -18.21 -10.29 -8.18
C ARG A 109 -17.79 -9.66 -6.85
N VAL A 110 -18.55 -9.89 -5.78
CA VAL A 110 -18.18 -9.42 -4.43
C VAL A 110 -16.83 -10.01 -4.03
N THR A 111 -16.62 -11.32 -4.26
CA THR A 111 -15.35 -11.98 -3.98
C THR A 111 -14.18 -11.39 -4.77
N THR A 112 -14.38 -11.12 -6.05
CA THR A 112 -13.38 -10.51 -6.93
C THR A 112 -12.97 -9.13 -6.44
N ILE A 113 -13.95 -8.30 -6.08
CA ILE A 113 -13.70 -6.95 -5.54
C ILE A 113 -12.87 -7.04 -4.25
N ILE A 114 -13.27 -7.89 -3.29
CA ILE A 114 -12.58 -8.02 -2.01
C ILE A 114 -11.14 -8.52 -2.20
N ARG A 115 -10.94 -9.54 -3.05
CA ARG A 115 -9.61 -10.05 -3.38
C ARG A 115 -8.73 -8.99 -4.01
N SER A 116 -9.27 -8.16 -4.89
CA SER A 116 -8.51 -7.09 -5.53
C SER A 116 -7.88 -6.12 -4.52
N PHE A 117 -8.56 -5.83 -3.40
CA PHE A 117 -8.00 -5.00 -2.32
C PHE A 117 -6.94 -5.74 -1.51
N ILE A 118 -7.18 -7.00 -1.16
CA ILE A 118 -6.23 -7.83 -0.38
C ILE A 118 -4.93 -8.07 -1.15
N GLU A 119 -5.02 -8.26 -2.46
CA GLU A 119 -3.90 -8.59 -3.34
C GLU A 119 -3.17 -7.34 -3.88
N ALA A 120 -3.78 -6.16 -3.75
CA ALA A 120 -3.20 -4.90 -4.19
C ALA A 120 -1.94 -4.52 -3.40
N LYS A 121 -1.06 -3.79 -4.09
CA LYS A 121 0.22 -3.32 -3.57
C LYS A 121 0.35 -1.81 -3.73
N ALA A 122 1.04 -1.19 -2.78
CA ALA A 122 1.54 0.17 -2.90
C ALA A 122 2.47 0.29 -4.10
N THR A 123 2.42 1.44 -4.78
CA THR A 123 3.25 1.76 -5.96
C THR A 123 4.32 2.82 -5.66
N SER A 124 4.18 3.54 -4.56
CA SER A 124 5.21 4.38 -3.91
C SER A 124 4.82 4.59 -2.45
N PHE A 125 5.72 5.18 -1.65
CA PHE A 125 5.46 5.63 -0.29
C PHE A 125 5.69 7.13 -0.20
N GLU A 126 4.78 7.84 0.47
CA GLU A 126 4.79 9.30 0.57
C GLU A 126 4.91 9.72 2.04
N GLU A 127 5.36 10.95 2.29
CA GLU A 127 5.46 11.51 3.63
C GLU A 127 4.06 11.80 4.22
N GLY A 128 3.83 11.35 5.46
CA GLY A 128 2.50 11.29 6.08
C GLY A 128 2.17 12.42 7.07
N GLU A 129 2.89 13.54 7.05
CA GLU A 129 2.66 14.64 8.00
C GLU A 129 1.32 15.37 7.75
N ARG A 130 0.75 16.00 8.79
CA ARG A 130 -0.61 16.58 8.74
C ARG A 130 -0.79 17.59 7.58
N GLY A 131 0.22 18.42 7.30
CA GLY A 131 0.17 19.37 6.18
C GLY A 131 0.12 18.69 4.82
N ALA A 132 0.86 17.60 4.67
CA ALA A 132 0.89 16.78 3.45
C ALA A 132 -0.45 16.03 3.25
N LEU A 133 -1.05 15.50 4.33
CA LEU A 133 -2.34 14.79 4.25
C LEU A 133 -3.49 15.65 3.68
N ALA A 134 -3.50 16.95 3.98
CA ALA A 134 -4.51 17.86 3.44
C ALA A 134 -4.31 18.08 1.94
N ALA A 135 -3.07 18.29 1.49
CA ALA A 135 -2.72 18.47 0.08
C ALA A 135 -2.96 17.21 -0.78
N MET A 136 -2.99 16.03 -0.14
CA MET A 136 -3.27 14.75 -0.79
C MET A 136 -4.75 14.32 -0.71
N GLY A 137 -5.64 15.13 -0.13
CA GLY A 137 -7.06 14.78 0.04
C GLY A 137 -7.34 13.71 1.11
N LEU A 138 -6.34 13.36 1.93
CA LEU A 138 -6.39 12.27 2.92
C LEU A 138 -6.88 12.70 4.30
N GLN A 139 -7.09 14.00 4.53
CA GLN A 139 -7.68 14.50 5.78
C GLN A 139 -9.20 14.25 5.85
N LYS A 140 -9.88 14.26 4.70
CA LYS A 140 -11.33 14.01 4.58
C LYS A 140 -11.58 13.09 3.37
N PRO A 141 -11.15 11.82 3.44
CA PRO A 141 -11.25 10.90 2.31
C PRO A 141 -12.72 10.66 1.95
N LYS A 142 -13.05 10.83 0.67
CA LYS A 142 -14.41 10.61 0.16
C LYS A 142 -14.68 9.15 -0.19
N ALA A 143 -13.65 8.30 -0.23
CA ALA A 143 -13.82 6.89 -0.49
C ALA A 143 -12.83 6.05 0.31
N GLY A 144 -13.20 4.80 0.51
CA GLY A 144 -12.33 3.84 1.17
C GLY A 144 -12.94 2.47 1.28
N VAL A 145 -12.12 1.56 1.78
CA VAL A 145 -12.48 0.20 2.14
C VAL A 145 -11.99 -0.07 3.55
N ALA A 146 -12.83 -0.71 4.36
CA ALA A 146 -12.45 -1.29 5.63
C ALA A 146 -12.70 -2.79 5.58
N ILE A 147 -11.71 -3.58 5.99
CA ILE A 147 -11.76 -5.03 6.01
C ILE A 147 -11.58 -5.49 7.45
N LYS A 148 -12.57 -6.20 7.97
CA LYS A 148 -12.50 -6.87 9.26
C LYS A 148 -12.19 -8.34 9.07
N ALA A 149 -11.16 -8.81 9.77
CA ALA A 149 -10.80 -10.22 9.85
C ALA A 149 -10.39 -10.53 11.29
N GLN A 150 -11.09 -11.46 11.95
CA GLN A 150 -10.87 -11.77 13.37
C GLN A 150 -10.95 -10.48 14.23
N GLU A 151 -9.90 -10.18 14.99
CA GLU A 151 -9.81 -8.98 15.83
C GLU A 151 -9.22 -7.75 15.11
N ALA A 152 -8.79 -7.90 13.85
CA ALA A 152 -8.18 -6.83 13.08
C ALA A 152 -9.20 -6.11 12.20
N VAL A 153 -9.12 -4.77 12.19
CA VAL A 153 -9.78 -3.92 11.20
C VAL A 153 -8.71 -3.06 10.52
N GLU A 154 -8.51 -3.30 9.23
CA GLU A 154 -7.59 -2.55 8.40
C GLU A 154 -8.38 -1.68 7.41
N GLN A 155 -7.84 -0.53 7.02
CA GLN A 155 -8.51 0.37 6.08
C GLN A 155 -7.55 0.92 5.04
N LEU A 156 -8.08 1.10 3.83
CA LEU A 156 -7.45 1.86 2.76
C LEU A 156 -8.34 3.05 2.42
N LEU A 157 -7.84 4.25 2.70
CA LEU A 157 -8.53 5.52 2.45
C LEU A 157 -7.99 6.12 1.16
N PHE A 158 -8.86 6.55 0.25
CA PHE A 158 -8.46 7.19 -1.01
C PHE A 158 -8.50 8.71 -0.91
N GLY A 159 -7.43 9.35 -1.39
CA GLY A 159 -7.29 10.80 -1.50
C GLY A 159 -7.46 11.29 -2.93
N ASP A 160 -6.70 12.32 -3.28
CA ASP A 160 -6.72 12.94 -4.61
C ASP A 160 -5.86 12.17 -5.63
N PRO A 161 -6.14 12.32 -6.95
CA PRO A 161 -5.28 11.79 -7.99
C PRO A 161 -3.83 12.29 -7.84
N PHE A 162 -2.87 11.42 -8.14
CA PHE A 162 -1.47 11.80 -8.04
C PHE A 162 -1.12 12.81 -9.16
N PRO A 163 -0.54 13.98 -8.84
CA PRO A 163 -0.22 15.01 -9.82
C PRO A 163 0.64 14.47 -10.97
N GLY A 164 0.23 14.74 -12.22
CA GLY A 164 0.97 14.27 -13.40
C GLY A 164 0.79 12.80 -13.77
N HIS A 165 0.16 11.97 -12.93
CA HIS A 165 -0.03 10.53 -13.20
C HIS A 165 -1.50 10.11 -13.10
N LYS A 166 -2.21 10.12 -14.24
CA LYS A 166 -3.66 9.80 -14.31
C LYS A 166 -4.03 8.39 -13.83
N SER A 167 -3.08 7.46 -13.81
CA SER A 167 -3.26 6.08 -13.35
C SER A 167 -2.93 5.87 -11.87
N LYS A 168 -2.56 6.92 -11.14
CA LYS A 168 -2.18 6.84 -9.72
C LYS A 168 -3.06 7.74 -8.86
N ILE A 169 -3.27 7.31 -7.63
CA ILE A 169 -4.04 8.03 -6.61
C ILE A 169 -3.34 7.92 -5.26
N TYR A 170 -3.39 8.97 -4.45
CA TYR A 170 -2.94 8.90 -3.06
C TYR A 170 -3.86 8.01 -2.25
N ALA A 171 -3.28 7.23 -1.33
CA ALA A 171 -4.02 6.44 -0.38
C ALA A 171 -3.34 6.41 0.99
N ARG A 172 -4.13 6.18 2.04
CA ARG A 172 -3.65 6.02 3.41
C ARG A 172 -4.09 4.69 3.98
N VAL A 173 -3.12 3.93 4.50
CA VAL A 173 -3.34 2.64 5.15
C VAL A 173 -3.48 2.84 6.65
N LEU A 174 -4.55 2.31 7.24
CA LEU A 174 -4.80 2.31 8.69
C LEU A 174 -4.84 0.88 9.23
N PRO A 175 -4.36 0.65 10.47
CA PRO A 175 -4.00 1.66 11.48
C PRO A 175 -2.58 2.23 11.38
N GLN A 176 -1.73 1.71 10.48
CA GLN A 176 -0.30 2.08 10.39
C GLN A 176 -0.06 3.56 10.06
N GLY A 177 -1.06 4.26 9.51
CA GLY A 177 -0.98 5.67 9.14
C GLY A 177 -0.11 5.92 7.90
N MET A 178 0.31 4.86 7.21
CA MET A 178 1.20 4.91 6.06
C MET A 178 0.52 5.57 4.87
N VAL A 179 1.20 6.52 4.23
CA VAL A 179 0.74 7.13 2.98
C VAL A 179 1.47 6.52 1.80
N VAL A 180 0.70 6.17 0.77
CA VAL A 180 1.17 5.46 -0.42
C VAL A 180 0.50 6.02 -1.67
N THR A 181 1.04 5.68 -2.82
CA THR A 181 0.25 5.68 -4.06
C THR A 181 -0.22 4.28 -4.40
N VAL A 182 -1.37 4.17 -5.05
CA VAL A 182 -1.89 2.94 -5.64
C VAL A 182 -2.41 3.23 -7.04
N ASP A 183 -2.66 2.18 -7.82
CA ASP A 183 -3.28 2.36 -9.13
C ASP A 183 -4.75 2.79 -9.02
N THR A 184 -5.17 3.73 -9.86
CA THR A 184 -6.55 4.27 -9.92
C THR A 184 -7.59 3.18 -10.20
N TRP A 185 -7.22 2.06 -10.82
CA TRP A 185 -8.15 0.95 -11.05
C TRP A 185 -8.68 0.36 -9.74
N LEU A 186 -7.89 0.41 -8.66
CA LEU A 186 -8.30 -0.09 -7.34
C LEU A 186 -9.42 0.78 -6.75
N PHE A 187 -9.28 2.10 -6.85
CA PHE A 187 -10.34 3.05 -6.48
C PHE A 187 -11.63 2.82 -7.28
N ARG A 188 -11.51 2.44 -8.57
CA ARG A 188 -12.66 2.13 -9.44
C ARG A 188 -13.39 0.85 -9.05
N GLN A 189 -12.80 -0.02 -8.23
CA GLN A 189 -13.49 -1.18 -7.67
C GLN A 189 -14.58 -0.77 -6.66
N ILE A 190 -14.50 0.45 -6.09
CA ILE A 190 -15.56 0.99 -5.25
C ILE A 190 -16.67 1.55 -6.17
N PRO A 191 -17.86 0.94 -6.18
CA PRO A 191 -18.90 1.34 -7.10
C PRO A 191 -19.41 2.75 -6.83
N LEU A 192 -19.96 3.33 -7.89
CA LEU A 192 -20.75 4.56 -7.83
C LEU A 192 -22.24 4.28 -7.56
N HIS A 193 -22.71 3.06 -7.86
CA HIS A 193 -24.11 2.66 -7.77
C HIS A 193 -24.23 1.19 -7.35
N GLU A 194 -25.31 0.84 -6.66
CA GLU A 194 -25.55 -0.49 -6.10
C GLU A 194 -25.67 -1.63 -7.12
N ASN A 195 -26.00 -1.33 -8.38
CA ASN A 195 -26.22 -2.34 -9.42
C ASN A 195 -25.02 -3.25 -9.67
N LEU A 196 -23.81 -2.83 -9.29
CA LEU A 196 -22.62 -3.64 -9.46
C LEU A 196 -22.67 -4.95 -8.66
N PHE A 197 -23.37 -4.99 -7.52
CA PHE A 197 -23.36 -6.16 -6.63
C PHE A 197 -24.54 -7.10 -6.80
N LEU A 198 -25.58 -6.68 -7.50
CA LEU A 198 -26.81 -7.45 -7.61
C LEU A 198 -26.66 -8.53 -8.68
N ALA A 199 -27.18 -9.73 -8.41
CA ALA A 199 -27.24 -10.77 -9.41
C ALA A 199 -28.10 -10.29 -10.60
N THR A 200 -27.65 -10.56 -11.82
CA THR A 200 -28.47 -10.30 -13.02
C THR A 200 -29.59 -11.35 -13.04
N MET A 201 -30.85 -10.92 -13.15
CA MET A 201 -31.99 -11.83 -13.32
C MET A 201 -32.00 -12.43 -14.71
#